data_AF-A0A948TNX3-F1
#
_entry.id   AF-A0A948TNX3-F1
#
_cell.length_a   1.000
_cell.length_b   1.000
_cell.length_c   1.000
_cell.angle_alpha   90.00
_cell.angle_beta   90.00
_cell.angle_gamma   90.00
#
_symmetry.space_group_name_H-M   'P 1'
#
loop_
_entity.id
_entity.type
_entity.pdbx_description
1 polymer ?
#
loop_
_entity_poly.entity_id
_entity_poly.type
_entity_poly.pdbx_seq_one_letter_code
_entity_poly.pdbx_strand_id
1 'polypeptide(L)'
;MKKSILFPALALSVGLFSCSQEDLSGNASQSDQPVTVTVQLPDNVAGRASSRYIPSASDDAHQLRCILYVTNSDGSWSERIEKVESEAVGETFSFTFTPQDANDYKCTFWADFIEDDAAVTGDGNEKKYADLYYNTQSLPAVTYNAGVTTDGSLFNNDDCDAYCGTIANGAALSVELKRPFAKVSISDKGDAVSAASSISVSGYGVYNGFNIETNEVVGESETVISCSDIAPVKTDNVFFFNYLFVGNKNELPDADGNISMTVDGTTKEINVSDIILTANTKVNGSLDWANAPSDGSVSITVDIAGDWEEAADPNAPQVGDYYYSDGTWSASLDGTKTVVGVVFATADGDASSDAVANYPEVTFADNTIHGWVVALKEMSPTPPFITSGGTLNGTEGVGSTEDDIMGYANCQAWPNNVLAEGVEYVALSRVSTYATDYSATLPTSGTSGWYIPAVGQLMTLRTVYIAENSAVQSALQALVNTESADLIVTESGNSNYYWTSSQRNDNSVRLVTFSDQEDPLASHGGTSGRRCRPMLTF
;
A
#
# COMPACT_ATOMS: atom_id res chain seq x y z
N MET A 1 -33.38 37.68 -34.46
CA MET A 1 -33.44 36.32 -33.91
C MET A 1 -32.22 35.54 -34.40
N LYS A 2 -31.66 34.71 -33.51
CA LYS A 2 -30.48 33.83 -33.63
C LYS A 2 -29.12 34.54 -33.66
N LYS A 3 -28.47 34.55 -32.50
CA LYS A 3 -27.03 34.75 -32.31
C LYS A 3 -26.41 33.38 -31.99
N SER A 4 -25.46 32.94 -32.80
CA SER A 4 -24.50 31.89 -32.44
C SER A 4 -23.22 32.57 -31.98
N ILE A 5 -22.71 32.15 -30.82
CA ILE A 5 -21.46 32.60 -30.22
C ILE A 5 -20.37 31.64 -30.69
N LEU A 6 -19.33 32.18 -31.33
CA LEU A 6 -18.06 31.51 -31.61
C LEU A 6 -16.99 32.11 -30.68
N PHE A 7 -16.30 31.23 -29.97
CA PHE A 7 -15.12 31.49 -29.15
C PHE A 7 -13.91 31.90 -30.00
N PRO A 8 -13.03 32.78 -29.47
CA PRO A 8 -11.61 32.72 -29.79
C PRO A 8 -10.74 32.48 -28.55
N ALA A 9 -9.72 31.65 -28.80
CA ALA A 9 -8.55 31.28 -28.01
C ALA A 9 -7.98 32.37 -27.07
N LEU A 10 -7.64 31.95 -25.84
CA LEU A 10 -6.70 32.65 -24.98
C LEU A 10 -5.44 31.78 -24.84
N ALA A 11 -4.32 32.31 -25.32
CA ALA A 11 -3.03 31.66 -25.36
C ALA A 11 -2.33 31.68 -23.99
N LEU A 12 -1.73 30.54 -23.63
CA LEU A 12 -0.79 30.37 -22.53
C LEU A 12 0.48 31.22 -22.80
N SER A 13 0.77 32.20 -21.94
CA SER A 13 2.07 32.88 -21.93
C SER A 13 2.97 32.22 -20.87
N VAL A 14 3.87 31.36 -21.34
CA VAL A 14 5.04 30.87 -20.59
C VAL A 14 6.04 32.04 -20.48
N GLY A 15 6.22 32.56 -19.27
CA GLY A 15 7.29 33.51 -18.95
C GLY A 15 8.56 32.77 -18.59
N LEU A 16 9.44 32.56 -19.56
CA LEU A 16 10.85 32.25 -19.33
C LEU A 16 11.54 33.50 -18.75
N PHE A 17 12.13 33.38 -17.57
CA PHE A 17 13.28 34.21 -17.17
C PHE A 17 14.49 33.30 -17.00
N SER A 18 15.48 33.58 -17.84
CA SER A 18 16.82 33.00 -17.86
C SER A 18 17.82 34.08 -17.42
N CYS A 19 18.97 33.60 -16.95
CA CYS A 19 20.26 34.29 -16.70
C CYS A 19 20.42 34.83 -15.27
N SER A 20 21.50 34.55 -14.53
CA SER A 20 22.88 34.25 -14.95
C SER A 20 23.64 33.51 -13.84
N GLN A 21 24.60 32.67 -14.24
CA GLN A 21 25.76 32.36 -13.39
C GLN A 21 26.66 33.61 -13.36
N GLU A 22 26.84 34.22 -12.18
CA GLU A 22 27.98 35.08 -11.89
C GLU A 22 28.56 34.64 -10.54
N ASP A 23 29.79 34.14 -10.60
CA ASP A 23 30.63 33.80 -9.46
C ASP A 23 31.45 35.05 -9.11
N LEU A 24 31.05 35.82 -8.09
CA LEU A 24 31.86 36.90 -7.53
C LEU A 24 31.59 37.07 -6.03
N SER A 25 32.66 36.88 -5.27
CA SER A 25 32.85 37.19 -3.86
C SER A 25 32.18 38.50 -3.40
N GLY A 26 31.25 38.40 -2.44
CA GLY A 26 30.73 39.54 -1.70
C GLY A 26 29.51 39.15 -0.88
N ASN A 27 29.60 39.26 0.44
CA ASN A 27 28.48 39.08 1.37
C ASN A 27 27.31 40.02 0.99
N ALA A 28 26.32 39.51 0.27
CA ALA A 28 25.01 40.12 0.14
C ALA A 28 24.04 39.31 0.99
N SER A 29 23.44 39.96 1.99
CA SER A 29 22.41 39.37 2.85
C SER A 29 21.21 38.95 2.00
N GLN A 30 20.90 37.64 1.97
CA GLN A 30 19.84 37.04 1.13
C GLN A 30 18.42 37.21 1.72
N SER A 31 18.09 38.30 2.43
CA SER A 31 16.88 38.39 3.27
C SER A 31 15.53 38.60 2.54
N ASP A 32 15.46 38.48 1.20
CA ASP A 32 14.27 38.84 0.41
C ASP A 32 13.83 37.77 -0.62
N GLN A 33 14.39 36.57 -0.59
CA GLN A 33 14.02 35.51 -1.56
C GLN A 33 12.95 34.57 -0.98
N PRO A 34 11.87 34.27 -1.73
CA PRO A 34 10.87 33.31 -1.29
C PRO A 34 11.46 31.90 -1.25
N VAL A 35 11.09 31.15 -0.20
CA VAL A 35 11.45 29.75 0.00
C VAL A 35 10.22 28.89 -0.27
N THR A 36 10.39 27.85 -1.09
CA THR A 36 9.35 26.85 -1.35
C THR A 36 9.76 25.52 -0.74
N VAL A 37 8.88 24.92 0.05
CA VAL A 37 9.06 23.58 0.66
C VAL A 37 7.95 22.63 0.22
N THR A 38 8.28 21.35 0.06
CA THR A 38 7.33 20.29 -0.28
C THR A 38 7.21 19.28 0.85
N VAL A 39 6.01 18.72 1.01
CA VAL A 39 5.71 17.72 2.04
C VAL A 39 5.32 16.41 1.37
N GLN A 40 5.96 15.34 1.80
CA GLN A 40 5.60 13.96 1.51
C GLN A 40 4.97 13.37 2.78
N LEU A 41 3.83 12.71 2.63
CA LEU A 41 3.22 11.93 3.71
C LEU A 41 3.62 10.47 3.52
N PRO A 42 3.71 9.67 4.60
CA PRO A 42 4.10 8.26 4.48
C PRO A 42 3.24 7.50 3.47
N ASP A 43 3.90 6.82 2.54
CA ASP A 43 3.29 5.89 1.59
C ASP A 43 2.77 4.68 2.37
N ASN A 44 1.50 4.69 2.80
CA ASN A 44 0.92 3.53 3.49
C ASN A 44 0.03 2.67 2.57
N VAL A 45 0.13 2.84 1.24
CA VAL A 45 -0.59 1.99 0.28
C VAL A 45 0.43 1.14 -0.49
N ALA A 46 0.49 -0.14 -0.16
CA ALA A 46 1.30 -1.11 -0.90
C ALA A 46 0.96 -1.07 -2.41
N GLY A 47 1.98 -1.08 -3.26
CA GLY A 47 1.81 -1.19 -4.72
C GLY A 47 1.77 0.12 -5.51
N ARG A 48 1.92 1.30 -4.89
CA ARG A 48 2.08 2.57 -5.62
C ARG A 48 3.53 3.03 -5.61
N ALA A 49 4.20 2.90 -6.75
CA ALA A 49 5.45 3.61 -7.00
C ALA A 49 5.13 5.09 -7.30
N SER A 50 5.00 5.93 -6.27
CA SER A 50 5.15 7.39 -6.37
C SER A 50 5.27 8.03 -5.00
N SER A 51 6.35 8.79 -4.82
CA SER A 51 6.72 9.58 -3.63
C SER A 51 5.81 10.79 -3.33
N ARG A 52 4.50 10.63 -3.54
CA ARG A 52 3.49 11.70 -3.64
C ARG A 52 2.12 11.14 -3.26
N TYR A 53 1.94 10.70 -2.02
CA TYR A 53 0.64 10.24 -1.53
C TYR A 53 0.07 11.24 -0.51
N ILE A 54 -1.24 11.45 -0.56
CA ILE A 54 -2.02 12.14 0.46
C ILE A 54 -3.00 11.11 1.01
N PRO A 55 -2.91 10.73 2.30
CA PRO A 55 -3.89 9.89 2.96
C PRO A 55 -5.31 10.43 2.77
N SER A 56 -6.20 9.56 2.30
CA SER A 56 -7.62 9.85 2.21
C SER A 56 -8.27 9.72 3.58
N ALA A 57 -9.30 10.53 3.82
CA ALA A 57 -10.17 10.34 4.98
C ALA A 57 -10.89 8.98 4.90
N SER A 58 -11.32 8.48 6.05
CA SER A 58 -12.08 7.24 6.17
C SER A 58 -13.50 7.35 5.59
N ASP A 59 -13.99 8.58 5.41
CA ASP A 59 -15.27 8.92 4.84
C ASP A 59 -15.23 10.25 4.06
N ASP A 60 -16.37 10.64 3.47
CA ASP A 60 -16.54 11.91 2.77
C ASP A 60 -16.80 13.10 3.72
N ALA A 61 -16.77 12.90 5.05
CA ALA A 61 -17.03 13.95 6.02
C ALA A 61 -15.76 14.68 6.47
N HIS A 62 -14.58 14.11 6.19
CA HIS A 62 -13.30 14.69 6.56
C HIS A 62 -12.41 14.94 5.34
N GLN A 63 -11.47 15.88 5.51
CA GLN A 63 -10.41 16.16 4.54
C GLN A 63 -9.07 16.33 5.26
N LEU A 64 -7.97 16.04 4.55
CA LEU A 64 -6.65 16.24 5.13
C LEU A 64 -6.23 17.72 5.06
N ARG A 65 -5.80 18.26 6.20
CA ARG A 65 -5.13 19.56 6.34
C ARG A 65 -3.64 19.36 6.56
N CYS A 66 -2.81 20.26 6.03
CA CYS A 66 -1.40 20.39 6.37
C CYS A 66 -1.06 21.83 6.74
N ILE A 67 -0.41 22.00 7.89
CA ILE A 67 0.03 23.26 8.48
C ILE A 67 1.55 23.33 8.39
N LEU A 68 2.07 24.37 7.76
CA LEU A 68 3.45 24.82 7.90
C LEU A 68 3.52 25.87 9.02
N TYR A 69 4.42 25.64 9.98
CA TYR A 69 4.80 26.60 11.01
C TYR A 69 6.29 26.91 10.88
N VAL A 70 6.62 28.16 10.59
CA VAL A 70 7.99 28.64 10.44
C VAL A 70 8.36 29.46 11.67
N THR A 71 9.55 29.22 12.24
CA THR A 71 10.09 30.01 13.36
C THR A 71 11.54 30.37 13.12
N ASN A 72 12.01 31.45 13.73
CA ASN A 72 13.44 31.74 13.84
C ASN A 72 14.02 31.20 15.16
N SER A 73 15.36 31.13 15.26
CA SER A 73 16.05 30.45 16.37
C SER A 73 15.77 31.05 17.76
N ASP A 74 15.47 32.34 17.85
CA ASP A 74 15.15 33.03 19.10
C ASP A 74 13.65 33.14 19.40
N GLY A 75 12.79 32.65 18.50
CA GLY A 75 11.34 32.66 18.63
C GLY A 75 10.69 34.04 18.56
N SER A 76 11.40 35.09 18.15
CA SER A 76 10.83 36.44 18.00
C SER A 76 9.96 36.60 16.75
N TRP A 77 10.07 35.68 15.79
CA TRP A 77 9.26 35.65 14.58
C TRP A 77 8.70 34.25 14.31
N SER A 78 7.46 34.21 13.83
CA SER A 78 6.83 33.00 13.36
C SER A 78 5.83 33.27 12.24
N GLU A 79 5.66 32.32 11.34
CA GLU A 79 4.64 32.33 10.28
C GLU A 79 3.88 31.00 10.28
N ARG A 80 2.56 31.04 10.01
CA ARG A 80 1.69 29.86 9.93
C ARG A 80 0.95 29.90 8.60
N ILE A 81 1.01 28.82 7.84
CA ILE A 81 0.33 28.67 6.56
C ILE A 81 -0.38 27.31 6.55
N GLU A 82 -1.65 27.29 6.17
CA GLU A 82 -2.46 26.07 6.11
C GLU A 82 -2.91 25.79 4.68
N LYS A 83 -2.98 24.50 4.33
CA LYS A 83 -3.55 24.01 3.08
C LYS A 83 -4.40 22.78 3.35
N VAL A 84 -5.41 22.58 2.51
CA VAL A 84 -6.18 21.33 2.48
C VAL A 84 -5.88 20.53 1.21
N GLU A 85 -6.26 19.25 1.19
CA GLU A 85 -5.97 18.31 0.10
C GLU A 85 -6.28 18.84 -1.31
N SER A 86 -7.37 19.60 -1.47
CA SER A 86 -7.77 20.18 -2.76
C SER A 86 -6.81 21.26 -3.28
N GLU A 87 -5.92 21.77 -2.43
CA GLU A 87 -4.86 22.73 -2.75
C GLU A 87 -3.50 22.06 -3.03
N ALA A 88 -3.41 20.73 -2.89
CA ALA A 88 -2.23 19.96 -3.27
C ALA A 88 -2.10 19.85 -4.79
N VAL A 89 -0.86 19.82 -5.28
CA VAL A 89 -0.57 19.71 -6.72
C VAL A 89 0.20 18.42 -6.96
N GLY A 90 -0.41 17.50 -7.70
CA GLY A 90 0.18 16.18 -7.93
C GLY A 90 0.38 15.41 -6.62
N GLU A 91 -0.62 15.44 -5.72
CA GLU A 91 -0.61 14.70 -4.45
C GLU A 91 0.58 15.09 -3.53
N THR A 92 0.93 16.38 -3.54
CA THR A 92 1.99 16.95 -2.71
C THR A 92 1.59 18.32 -2.23
N PHE A 93 1.70 18.57 -0.92
CA PHE A 93 1.58 19.93 -0.38
C PHE A 93 2.87 20.70 -0.68
N SER A 94 2.71 21.88 -1.25
CA SER A 94 3.81 22.82 -1.47
C SER A 94 3.49 24.16 -0.82
N PHE A 95 4.40 24.66 0.02
CA PHE A 95 4.24 25.92 0.72
C PHE A 95 5.30 26.91 0.25
N THR A 96 4.94 28.18 0.14
CA THR A 96 5.87 29.26 -0.19
C THR A 96 5.73 30.39 0.81
N PHE A 97 6.85 30.81 1.39
CA PHE A 97 6.95 31.86 2.40
C PHE A 97 8.24 32.67 2.20
N THR A 98 8.40 33.80 2.90
CA THR A 98 9.62 34.60 2.84
C THR A 98 10.18 34.77 4.26
N PRO A 99 11.32 34.13 4.61
CA PRO A 99 11.88 34.22 5.94
C PRO A 99 12.36 35.65 6.24
N GLN A 100 12.22 36.09 7.49
CA GLN A 100 12.75 37.40 7.92
C GLN A 100 14.30 37.46 7.85
N ASP A 101 14.95 36.33 8.12
CA ASP A 101 16.38 36.10 7.86
C ASP A 101 16.55 34.77 7.14
N ALA A 102 17.08 34.81 5.92
CA ALA A 102 17.35 33.61 5.12
C ALA A 102 18.36 32.65 5.78
N ASN A 103 19.13 33.12 6.77
CA ASN A 103 20.06 32.29 7.53
C ASN A 103 19.50 31.84 8.89
N ASP A 104 18.28 32.24 9.26
CA ASP A 104 17.65 31.85 10.53
C ASP A 104 16.15 31.58 10.39
N TYR A 105 15.82 30.38 9.92
CA TYR A 105 14.46 29.86 9.97
C TYR A 105 14.45 28.33 10.11
N LYS A 106 13.36 27.79 10.66
CA LYS A 106 13.05 26.37 10.71
C LYS A 106 11.60 26.18 10.29
N CYS A 107 11.35 25.15 9.48
CA CYS A 107 10.00 24.75 9.13
C CYS A 107 9.60 23.53 9.94
N THR A 108 8.42 23.58 10.55
CA THR A 108 7.81 22.46 11.25
C THR A 108 6.42 22.23 10.68
N PHE A 109 6.02 20.97 10.54
CA PHE A 109 4.79 20.58 9.86
C PHE A 109 3.88 19.78 10.78
N TRP A 110 2.59 19.99 10.64
CA TRP A 110 1.52 19.18 11.22
C TRP A 110 0.49 18.88 10.14
N ALA A 111 0.10 17.62 9.95
CA ALA A 111 -0.98 17.25 9.06
C ALA A 111 -1.99 16.37 9.79
N ASP A 112 -3.27 16.71 9.72
CA ASP A 112 -4.37 16.07 10.42
C ASP A 112 -5.67 16.15 9.62
N PHE A 113 -6.64 15.30 9.96
CA PHE A 113 -7.97 15.39 9.38
C PHE A 113 -8.84 16.42 10.11
N ILE A 114 -9.59 17.18 9.31
CA ILE A 114 -10.59 18.15 9.75
C ILE A 114 -11.90 17.88 9.00
N GLU A 115 -13.00 18.52 9.41
CA GLU A 115 -14.27 18.46 8.67
C GLU A 115 -14.07 18.90 7.21
N ASP A 116 -14.72 18.23 6.25
CA ASP A 116 -14.70 18.59 4.83
C ASP A 116 -15.22 20.03 4.60
N ASP A 117 -16.14 20.50 5.45
CA ASP A 117 -16.67 21.86 5.43
C ASP A 117 -16.12 22.76 6.57
N ALA A 118 -14.95 22.43 7.11
CA ALA A 118 -14.34 23.16 8.22
C ALA A 118 -14.33 24.68 7.99
N ALA A 119 -14.81 25.42 9.00
CA ALA A 119 -14.88 26.87 8.94
C ALA A 119 -13.49 27.48 8.72
N VAL A 120 -13.38 28.34 7.71
CA VAL A 120 -12.13 29.02 7.33
C VAL A 120 -12.19 30.51 7.69
N THR A 121 -11.07 31.04 8.19
CA THR A 121 -10.84 32.48 8.39
C THR A 121 -9.58 32.92 7.64
N GLY A 122 -9.48 34.21 7.30
CA GLY A 122 -8.35 34.74 6.53
C GLY A 122 -8.41 34.36 5.05
N ASP A 123 -7.41 34.81 4.28
CA ASP A 123 -7.26 34.56 2.84
C ASP A 123 -5.78 34.28 2.50
N GLY A 124 -5.53 33.56 1.40
CA GLY A 124 -4.16 33.24 0.97
C GLY A 124 -3.36 32.50 2.04
N ASN A 125 -2.17 32.99 2.37
CA ASN A 125 -1.32 32.39 3.41
C ASN A 125 -1.83 32.64 4.84
N GLU A 126 -2.80 33.54 5.04
CA GLU A 126 -3.40 33.83 6.36
C GLU A 126 -4.59 32.91 6.68
N LYS A 127 -4.94 31.98 5.77
CA LYS A 127 -6.01 31.02 5.97
C LYS A 127 -5.79 30.20 7.23
N LYS A 128 -6.86 30.02 8.00
CA LYS A 128 -6.93 29.11 9.16
C LYS A 128 -8.22 28.33 9.16
N TYR A 129 -8.11 27.02 9.27
CA TYR A 129 -9.23 26.09 9.34
C TYR A 129 -9.55 25.75 10.80
N ALA A 130 -10.82 25.53 11.10
CA ALA A 130 -11.27 25.08 12.40
C ALA A 130 -10.65 23.71 12.76
N ASP A 131 -10.22 23.56 14.00
CA ASP A 131 -9.66 22.32 14.55
C ASP A 131 -10.77 21.31 14.85
N LEU A 132 -10.54 20.03 14.52
CA LEU A 132 -11.46 18.92 14.80
C LEU A 132 -11.00 18.07 15.99
N TYR A 133 -10.06 17.14 15.80
CA TYR A 133 -9.57 16.26 16.88
C TYR A 133 -8.40 16.87 17.65
N TYR A 134 -7.62 17.73 16.99
CA TYR A 134 -6.38 18.29 17.54
C TYR A 134 -6.43 19.81 17.58
N ASN A 135 -6.17 20.37 18.76
CA ASN A 135 -6.01 21.81 18.96
C ASN A 135 -4.61 22.24 18.51
N THR A 136 -4.57 23.08 17.48
CA THR A 136 -3.34 23.60 16.88
C THR A 136 -3.13 25.08 17.19
N GLN A 137 -3.89 25.69 18.11
CA GLN A 137 -3.83 27.14 18.33
C GLN A 137 -2.52 27.63 18.98
N SER A 138 -1.75 26.72 19.60
CA SER A 138 -0.52 27.03 20.36
C SER A 138 0.74 26.37 19.78
N LEU A 139 0.84 26.26 18.44
CA LEU A 139 2.02 25.68 17.78
C LEU A 139 3.36 26.28 18.31
N PRO A 140 4.40 25.45 18.47
CA PRO A 140 4.51 24.05 18.02
C PRO A 140 3.89 23.02 18.99
N ALA A 141 3.16 23.44 20.02
CA ALA A 141 2.40 22.51 20.86
C ALA A 141 1.06 22.17 20.21
N VAL A 142 0.79 20.87 20.04
CA VAL A 142 -0.49 20.31 19.60
C VAL A 142 -1.08 19.48 20.75
N THR A 143 -2.36 19.64 21.04
CA THR A 143 -3.07 18.87 22.08
C THR A 143 -4.36 18.28 21.53
N TYR A 144 -5.02 17.38 22.26
CA TYR A 144 -6.42 17.04 21.96
C TYR A 144 -7.30 18.30 22.00
N ASN A 145 -8.30 18.35 21.12
CA ASN A 145 -9.27 19.44 21.07
C ASN A 145 -10.26 19.37 22.26
N ALA A 146 -10.96 20.47 22.53
CA ALA A 146 -11.91 20.51 23.63
C ALA A 146 -13.09 19.56 23.39
N GLY A 147 -13.35 18.65 24.33
CA GLY A 147 -14.51 17.75 24.33
C GLY A 147 -14.24 16.34 23.78
N VAL A 148 -13.29 16.20 22.86
CA VAL A 148 -13.02 14.93 22.14
C VAL A 148 -12.51 13.81 23.04
N THR A 149 -11.95 14.14 24.21
CA THR A 149 -11.46 13.14 25.16
C THR A 149 -12.60 12.36 25.85
N THR A 150 -13.85 12.81 25.73
CA THR A 150 -14.97 12.19 26.46
C THR A 150 -16.18 11.81 25.60
N ASP A 151 -16.25 12.29 24.36
CA ASP A 151 -17.35 11.99 23.44
C ASP A 151 -17.20 10.65 22.70
N GLY A 152 -16.06 9.98 22.87
CA GLY A 152 -15.73 8.71 22.22
C GLY A 152 -15.14 8.83 20.82
N SER A 153 -14.99 10.04 20.27
CA SER A 153 -14.50 10.28 18.90
C SER A 153 -13.06 9.81 18.65
N LEU A 154 -12.25 9.70 19.71
CA LEU A 154 -10.88 9.20 19.65
C LEU A 154 -10.78 7.67 19.56
N PHE A 155 -11.90 6.94 19.66
CA PHE A 155 -11.95 5.48 19.63
C PHE A 155 -12.46 4.98 18.30
N ASN A 156 -11.78 3.97 17.75
CA ASN A 156 -12.19 3.28 16.51
C ASN A 156 -12.36 4.23 15.32
N ASN A 157 -11.51 5.25 15.26
CA ASN A 157 -11.58 6.31 14.28
C ASN A 157 -10.22 6.49 13.61
N ASP A 158 -10.14 6.17 12.32
CA ASP A 158 -8.92 6.30 11.55
C ASP A 158 -8.61 7.76 11.17
N ASP A 159 -9.60 8.65 11.18
CA ASP A 159 -9.40 10.09 10.96
C ASP A 159 -8.76 10.80 12.16
N CYS A 160 -8.49 10.07 13.25
CA CYS A 160 -7.60 10.54 14.31
C CYS A 160 -6.11 10.38 13.95
N ASP A 161 -5.73 9.86 12.79
CA ASP A 161 -4.33 9.84 12.37
C ASP A 161 -3.78 11.26 12.09
N ALA A 162 -2.47 11.44 12.26
CA ALA A 162 -1.79 12.70 12.00
C ALA A 162 -0.29 12.50 11.81
N TYR A 163 0.36 13.51 11.23
CA TYR A 163 1.74 13.45 10.79
C TYR A 163 2.50 14.73 11.13
N CYS A 164 3.79 14.63 11.41
CA CYS A 164 4.63 15.77 11.72
C CYS A 164 6.04 15.61 11.15
N GLY A 165 6.77 16.72 11.02
CA GLY A 165 8.13 16.70 10.51
C GLY A 165 8.79 18.07 10.60
N THR A 166 10.11 18.12 10.45
CA THR A 166 10.90 19.34 10.51
C THR A 166 11.87 19.44 9.33
N ILE A 167 12.06 20.66 8.82
CA ILE A 167 13.15 21.02 7.91
C ILE A 167 13.98 22.09 8.61
N ALA A 168 15.25 21.77 8.88
CA ALA A 168 16.22 22.72 9.41
C ALA A 168 16.70 23.68 8.33
N ASN A 169 17.21 24.85 8.71
CA ASN A 169 17.79 25.79 7.75
C ASN A 169 18.93 25.15 6.93
N GLY A 170 18.97 25.41 5.62
CA GLY A 170 19.98 24.89 4.71
C GLY A 170 19.87 23.39 4.41
N ALA A 171 18.81 22.72 4.89
CA ALA A 171 18.51 21.33 4.56
C ALA A 171 17.74 21.20 3.22
N ALA A 172 17.37 19.96 2.87
CA ALA A 172 16.53 19.71 1.70
C ALA A 172 15.19 20.47 1.82
N LEU A 173 14.71 21.02 0.70
CA LEU A 173 13.42 21.71 0.61
C LEU A 173 12.22 20.74 0.54
N SER A 174 12.40 19.49 0.96
CA SER A 174 11.38 18.46 1.01
C SER A 174 11.51 17.65 2.30
N VAL A 175 10.38 17.26 2.88
CA VAL A 175 10.32 16.43 4.10
C VAL A 175 9.30 15.32 3.95
N GLU A 176 9.65 14.13 4.41
CA GLU A 176 8.71 13.05 4.66
C GLU A 176 8.24 13.13 6.12
N LEU A 177 6.93 13.30 6.33
CA LEU A 177 6.37 13.38 7.67
C LEU A 177 6.30 12.00 8.33
N LYS A 178 6.25 11.95 9.65
CA LYS A 178 6.09 10.73 10.45
C LYS A 178 4.99 10.91 11.49
N ARG A 179 4.42 9.80 11.94
CA ARG A 179 3.39 9.84 12.98
C ARG A 179 3.99 10.19 14.33
N PRO A 180 3.39 11.14 15.08
CA PRO A 180 3.73 11.42 16.47
C PRO A 180 3.14 10.39 17.45
N PHE A 181 2.49 9.35 16.91
CA PHE A 181 1.62 8.42 17.64
C PHE A 181 2.11 6.98 17.64
N ALA A 182 1.60 6.22 18.61
CA ALA A 182 1.41 4.78 18.51
C ALA A 182 -0.07 4.47 18.23
N LYS A 183 -0.38 3.52 17.34
CA LYS A 183 -1.74 2.93 17.22
C LYS A 183 -1.87 1.89 18.31
N VAL A 184 -2.58 2.17 19.39
CA VAL A 184 -2.77 1.19 20.44
C VAL A 184 -4.10 0.48 20.23
N SER A 185 -4.07 -0.84 20.02
CA SER A 185 -5.25 -1.69 19.87
C SER A 185 -5.38 -2.65 21.05
N ILE A 186 -6.58 -2.79 21.61
CA ILE A 186 -6.88 -3.79 22.65
C ILE A 186 -7.73 -4.90 22.04
N SER A 187 -7.20 -6.12 21.98
CA SER A 187 -7.85 -7.31 21.40
C SER A 187 -8.13 -8.40 22.42
N ASP A 188 -9.10 -9.24 22.11
CA ASP A 188 -9.36 -10.47 22.87
C ASP A 188 -8.60 -11.66 22.23
N LYS A 189 -8.16 -12.60 23.06
CA LYS A 189 -7.61 -13.89 22.61
C LYS A 189 -8.71 -14.94 22.41
N GLY A 190 -9.87 -14.72 23.03
CA GLY A 190 -11.07 -15.54 22.89
C GLY A 190 -11.95 -15.11 21.71
N ASP A 191 -13.26 -15.16 21.89
CA ASP A 191 -14.28 -14.78 20.89
C ASP A 191 -15.22 -13.68 21.40
N ALA A 192 -14.86 -12.99 22.50
CA ALA A 192 -15.75 -12.06 23.16
C ALA A 192 -16.12 -10.85 22.27
N VAL A 193 -15.19 -10.38 21.43
CA VAL A 193 -15.45 -9.25 20.52
C VAL A 193 -16.50 -9.59 19.47
N SER A 194 -16.50 -10.84 18.99
CA SER A 194 -17.45 -11.28 17.96
C SER A 194 -18.91 -11.23 18.45
N ALA A 195 -19.12 -11.49 19.74
CA ALA A 195 -20.43 -11.45 20.39
C ALA A 195 -20.79 -10.06 20.95
N ALA A 196 -19.79 -9.21 21.22
CA ALA A 196 -19.97 -7.91 21.83
C ALA A 196 -20.78 -6.96 20.93
N SER A 197 -21.78 -6.30 21.52
CA SER A 197 -22.59 -5.28 20.86
C SER A 197 -22.10 -3.87 21.18
N SER A 198 -21.56 -3.68 22.38
CA SER A 198 -21.16 -2.38 22.90
C SER A 198 -19.96 -2.50 23.84
N ILE A 199 -19.10 -1.50 23.79
CA ILE A 199 -18.00 -1.32 24.74
C ILE A 199 -18.03 0.10 25.32
N SER A 200 -17.58 0.22 26.57
CA SER A 200 -17.33 1.51 27.23
C SER A 200 -15.98 1.45 27.95
N VAL A 201 -15.20 2.51 27.86
CA VAL A 201 -13.87 2.60 28.46
C VAL A 201 -13.78 3.88 29.29
N SER A 202 -13.22 3.78 30.49
CA SER A 202 -12.96 4.93 31.37
C SER A 202 -11.66 4.75 32.15
N GLY A 203 -11.12 5.86 32.68
CA GLY A 203 -9.85 5.85 33.39
C GLY A 203 -8.63 5.66 32.50
N TYR A 204 -8.77 5.80 31.18
CA TYR A 204 -7.65 5.59 30.25
C TYR A 204 -6.74 6.83 30.17
N GLY A 205 -5.68 6.83 30.99
CA GLY A 205 -4.67 7.88 31.05
C GLY A 205 -3.77 7.94 29.81
N VAL A 206 -3.68 9.11 29.19
CA VAL A 206 -2.86 9.38 27.98
C VAL A 206 -2.17 10.74 28.06
N TYR A 207 -1.14 10.96 27.25
CA TYR A 207 -0.48 12.27 27.17
C TYR A 207 -1.37 13.26 26.41
N ASN A 208 -1.58 14.45 26.98
CA ASN A 208 -2.53 15.41 26.43
C ASN A 208 -2.07 16.08 25.12
N GLY A 209 -0.78 16.03 24.82
CA GLY A 209 -0.26 16.67 23.62
C GLY A 209 1.21 16.38 23.34
N PHE A 210 1.67 16.95 22.22
CA PHE A 210 2.98 16.73 21.62
C PHE A 210 3.51 18.02 21.00
N ASN A 211 4.80 18.25 21.17
CA ASN A 211 5.50 19.38 20.58
C ASN A 211 6.17 18.91 19.28
N ILE A 212 5.67 19.40 18.15
CA ILE A 212 6.10 18.98 16.82
C ILE A 212 7.53 19.40 16.47
N GLU A 213 8.11 20.30 17.26
CA GLU A 213 9.47 20.81 17.06
C GLU A 213 10.49 20.03 17.90
N THR A 214 10.16 19.72 19.16
CA THR A 214 11.08 19.05 20.10
C THR A 214 10.91 17.54 20.14
N ASN A 215 9.81 17.01 19.60
CA ASN A 215 9.42 15.60 19.70
C ASN A 215 9.21 15.16 21.16
N GLU A 216 8.64 16.04 22.00
CA GLU A 216 8.37 15.79 23.41
C GLU A 216 6.88 15.94 23.72
N VAL A 217 6.39 15.28 24.77
CA VAL A 217 5.00 15.47 25.23
C VAL A 217 4.79 16.87 25.83
N VAL A 218 3.62 17.47 25.60
CA VAL A 218 3.28 18.82 26.07
C VAL A 218 2.77 18.74 27.50
N GLY A 219 3.63 19.12 28.45
CA GLY A 219 3.34 19.03 29.87
C GLY A 219 3.41 17.59 30.38
N GLU A 220 3.81 17.41 31.64
CA GLU A 220 3.83 16.08 32.29
C GLU A 220 2.44 15.64 32.78
N SER A 221 1.41 16.46 32.56
CA SER A 221 0.04 16.19 33.03
C SER A 221 -0.68 15.21 32.12
N GLU A 222 -1.11 14.10 32.71
CA GLU A 222 -2.06 13.13 32.17
C GLU A 222 -3.41 13.80 31.81
N THR A 223 -4.00 13.36 30.70
CA THR A 223 -5.43 13.52 30.44
C THR A 223 -6.07 12.14 30.37
N VAL A 224 -7.37 12.06 30.62
CA VAL A 224 -8.10 10.79 30.57
C VAL A 224 -9.03 10.81 29.36
N ILE A 225 -8.94 9.77 28.53
CA ILE A 225 -9.88 9.53 27.45
C ILE A 225 -10.93 8.49 27.87
N SER A 226 -12.14 8.63 27.35
CA SER A 226 -13.25 7.71 27.61
C SER A 226 -14.21 7.61 26.45
N CYS A 227 -14.92 6.50 26.37
CA CYS A 227 -16.04 6.28 25.46
C CYS A 227 -17.19 5.57 26.17
N SER A 228 -18.39 5.67 25.60
CA SER A 228 -19.57 4.96 26.11
C SER A 228 -20.37 4.38 24.96
N ASP A 229 -20.77 3.12 25.12
CA ASP A 229 -21.65 2.38 24.21
C ASP A 229 -21.24 2.40 22.72
N ILE A 230 -19.92 2.40 22.43
CA ILE A 230 -19.42 2.32 21.05
C ILE A 230 -19.39 0.87 20.57
N ALA A 231 -19.49 0.66 19.26
CA ALA A 231 -19.32 -0.67 18.68
C ALA A 231 -17.84 -1.09 18.68
N PRO A 232 -17.53 -2.37 18.96
CA PRO A 232 -16.18 -2.87 18.77
C PRO A 232 -15.81 -3.00 17.29
N VAL A 233 -14.51 -3.04 16.98
CA VAL A 233 -13.99 -3.10 15.59
C VAL A 233 -14.26 -4.46 14.93
N LYS A 234 -14.38 -5.54 15.73
CA LYS A 234 -14.64 -6.94 15.33
C LYS A 234 -13.58 -7.60 14.44
N THR A 235 -13.08 -6.91 13.42
CA THR A 235 -11.90 -7.33 12.65
C THR A 235 -10.73 -7.55 13.61
N ASP A 236 -9.98 -8.62 13.38
CA ASP A 236 -8.85 -9.06 14.21
C ASP A 236 -9.18 -9.21 15.71
N ASN A 237 -10.46 -9.40 16.03
CA ASN A 237 -10.96 -9.55 17.39
C ASN A 237 -10.54 -8.37 18.30
N VAL A 238 -10.57 -7.15 17.75
CA VAL A 238 -10.21 -5.91 18.43
C VAL A 238 -11.45 -5.29 19.10
N PHE A 239 -11.37 -5.05 20.41
CA PHE A 239 -12.37 -4.26 21.14
C PHE A 239 -12.30 -2.80 20.68
N PHE A 240 -11.14 -2.16 20.82
CA PHE A 240 -10.95 -0.79 20.35
C PHE A 240 -9.50 -0.48 19.98
N PHE A 241 -9.30 0.60 19.22
CA PHE A 241 -8.00 1.21 19.02
C PHE A 241 -8.03 2.74 19.19
N ASN A 242 -6.86 3.33 19.42
CA ASN A 242 -6.63 4.77 19.52
C ASN A 242 -5.28 5.18 18.91
N TYR A 243 -5.16 6.44 18.49
CA TYR A 243 -3.89 7.10 18.13
C TYR A 243 -3.39 7.90 19.35
N LEU A 244 -2.33 7.41 20.01
CA LEU A 244 -1.85 7.98 21.28
C LEU A 244 -0.51 8.70 21.11
N PHE A 245 -0.41 9.93 21.61
CA PHE A 245 0.84 10.69 21.61
C PHE A 245 1.94 9.93 22.36
N VAL A 246 3.14 9.87 21.78
CA VAL A 246 4.30 9.20 22.39
C VAL A 246 5.38 10.18 22.80
N GLY A 247 5.76 11.12 21.91
CA GLY A 247 6.83 12.08 22.19
C GLY A 247 8.15 11.40 22.59
N ASN A 248 8.73 11.87 23.69
CA ASN A 248 9.94 11.34 24.31
C ASN A 248 9.64 10.30 25.41
N LYS A 249 8.43 9.74 25.42
CA LYS A 249 7.96 8.75 26.38
C LYS A 249 7.82 7.39 25.71
N ASN A 250 7.72 6.33 26.51
CA ASN A 250 7.55 4.97 26.01
C ASN A 250 6.55 4.14 26.83
N GLU A 251 5.80 4.80 27.71
CA GLU A 251 4.80 4.22 28.61
C GLU A 251 3.58 5.13 28.68
N LEU A 252 2.41 4.58 28.99
CA LEU A 252 1.23 5.39 29.31
C LEU A 252 1.46 6.19 30.61
N PRO A 253 0.92 7.42 30.72
CA PRO A 253 1.08 8.23 31.94
C PRO A 253 0.22 7.78 33.12
N ASP A 254 -0.68 6.80 32.94
CA ASP A 254 -1.57 6.29 33.98
C ASP A 254 -0.78 5.71 35.17
N ALA A 255 -0.83 6.39 36.30
CA ALA A 255 -0.13 6.00 37.53
C ALA A 255 -0.74 4.77 38.22
N ASP A 256 -2.03 4.47 37.97
CA ASP A 256 -2.73 3.31 38.52
C ASP A 256 -2.56 2.07 37.63
N GLY A 257 -2.18 2.28 36.36
CA GLY A 257 -1.84 1.24 35.38
C GLY A 257 -3.03 0.36 34.99
N ASN A 258 -4.26 0.82 35.24
CA ASN A 258 -5.49 0.06 34.99
C ASN A 258 -6.57 0.96 34.38
N ILE A 259 -7.27 0.43 33.38
CA ILE A 259 -8.46 1.05 32.79
C ILE A 259 -9.70 0.23 33.12
N SER A 260 -10.85 0.89 33.21
CA SER A 260 -12.13 0.21 33.40
C SER A 260 -12.81 0.01 32.06
N MET A 261 -12.99 -1.25 31.64
CA MET A 261 -13.65 -1.62 30.38
C MET A 261 -14.95 -2.38 30.65
N THR A 262 -16.03 -1.93 30.04
CA THR A 262 -17.34 -2.61 30.08
C THR A 262 -17.68 -3.15 28.72
N VAL A 263 -18.01 -4.45 28.64
CA VAL A 263 -18.51 -5.12 27.43
C VAL A 263 -19.91 -5.64 27.73
N ASP A 264 -20.92 -5.14 27.00
CA ASP A 264 -22.33 -5.52 27.16
C ASP A 264 -22.81 -5.60 28.62
N GLY A 265 -22.47 -4.56 29.40
CA GLY A 265 -22.85 -4.42 30.81
C GLY A 265 -21.99 -5.19 31.82
N THR A 266 -20.97 -5.92 31.37
CA THR A 266 -19.97 -6.56 32.25
C THR A 266 -18.71 -5.71 32.32
N THR A 267 -18.40 -5.16 33.50
CA THR A 267 -17.21 -4.32 33.72
C THR A 267 -16.04 -5.13 34.29
N LYS A 268 -14.83 -4.87 33.78
CA LYS A 268 -13.56 -5.42 34.27
C LYS A 268 -12.50 -4.32 34.31
N GLU A 269 -11.57 -4.47 35.24
CA GLU A 269 -10.35 -3.66 35.29
C GLU A 269 -9.27 -4.32 34.45
N ILE A 270 -8.69 -3.58 33.53
CA ILE A 270 -7.69 -4.07 32.57
C ILE A 270 -6.37 -3.39 32.89
N ASN A 271 -5.35 -4.19 33.23
CA ASN A 271 -4.02 -3.68 33.47
C ASN A 271 -3.30 -3.37 32.15
N VAL A 272 -2.94 -2.11 31.96
CA VAL A 272 -2.31 -1.56 30.76
C VAL A 272 -0.82 -1.22 30.98
N SER A 273 -0.26 -1.55 32.14
CA SER A 273 1.11 -1.18 32.50
C SER A 273 2.20 -1.78 31.59
N ASP A 274 1.89 -2.90 30.92
CA ASP A 274 2.79 -3.55 29.96
C ASP A 274 2.75 -2.88 28.57
N ILE A 275 1.85 -1.91 28.31
CA ILE A 275 1.77 -1.18 27.03
C ILE A 275 2.97 -0.26 26.87
N ILE A 276 3.82 -0.62 25.91
CA ILE A 276 4.98 0.16 25.50
C ILE A 276 4.60 1.03 24.31
N LEU A 277 4.59 2.33 24.50
CA LEU A 277 4.34 3.28 23.43
C LEU A 277 5.62 3.46 22.59
N THR A 278 5.50 3.29 21.28
CA THR A 278 6.59 3.62 20.34
C THR A 278 6.03 4.47 19.22
N ALA A 279 6.58 5.68 19.06
CA ALA A 279 6.15 6.59 17.99
C ALA A 279 6.36 5.92 16.65
N ASN A 280 5.46 6.20 15.71
CA ASN A 280 5.49 5.57 14.41
C ASN A 280 5.43 4.01 14.48
N THR A 281 4.70 3.40 15.44
CA THR A 281 4.37 1.96 15.41
C THR A 281 2.91 1.63 15.75
N LYS A 282 2.49 0.38 15.47
CA LYS A 282 1.29 -0.24 16.03
C LYS A 282 1.63 -1.06 17.27
N VAL A 283 0.81 -0.93 18.31
CA VAL A 283 0.97 -1.61 19.60
C VAL A 283 -0.29 -2.38 19.89
N ASN A 284 -0.21 -3.71 19.85
CA ASN A 284 -1.34 -4.60 20.07
C ASN A 284 -1.28 -5.16 21.49
N GLY A 285 -2.21 -4.73 22.33
CA GLY A 285 -2.47 -5.31 23.64
C GLY A 285 -3.52 -6.41 23.54
N SER A 286 -3.13 -7.67 23.77
CA SER A 286 -4.07 -8.80 23.78
C SER A 286 -4.42 -9.23 25.20
N LEU A 287 -5.70 -9.46 25.48
CA LEU A 287 -6.20 -9.93 26.76
C LEU A 287 -7.09 -11.17 26.59
N ASP A 288 -7.38 -11.88 27.68
CA ASP A 288 -8.37 -12.97 27.66
C ASP A 288 -9.59 -12.53 28.46
N TRP A 289 -10.63 -12.10 27.74
CA TRP A 289 -11.83 -11.56 28.36
C TRP A 289 -12.61 -12.64 29.11
N ALA A 290 -12.68 -13.87 28.60
CA ALA A 290 -13.49 -14.93 29.21
C ALA A 290 -12.85 -15.47 30.49
N ASN A 291 -11.52 -15.62 30.52
CA ASN A 291 -10.80 -16.31 31.60
C ASN A 291 -10.13 -15.37 32.61
N ALA A 292 -10.76 -14.22 32.89
CA ALA A 292 -10.25 -13.28 33.88
C ALA A 292 -10.03 -13.94 35.27
N PRO A 293 -8.90 -13.67 35.95
CA PRO A 293 -8.64 -14.05 37.33
C PRO A 293 -9.78 -13.70 38.30
N SER A 294 -9.85 -14.42 39.42
CA SER A 294 -10.90 -14.27 40.43
C SER A 294 -10.96 -12.91 41.13
N ASP A 295 -9.90 -12.10 41.02
CA ASP A 295 -9.87 -10.72 41.53
C ASP A 295 -10.45 -9.70 40.54
N GLY A 296 -10.86 -10.14 39.34
CA GLY A 296 -11.47 -9.32 38.30
C GLY A 296 -10.49 -8.50 37.46
N SER A 297 -9.19 -8.57 37.76
CA SER A 297 -8.13 -7.87 37.01
C SER A 297 -7.70 -8.70 35.80
N VAL A 298 -7.65 -8.09 34.61
CA VAL A 298 -7.18 -8.74 33.38
C VAL A 298 -5.87 -8.11 32.96
N SER A 299 -4.81 -8.90 32.78
CA SER A 299 -3.52 -8.41 32.26
C SER A 299 -3.49 -8.47 30.74
N ILE A 300 -2.76 -7.53 30.15
CA ILE A 300 -2.51 -7.48 28.71
C ILE A 300 -1.16 -8.14 28.39
N THR A 301 -1.10 -8.87 27.29
CA THR A 301 0.16 -9.25 26.63
C THR A 301 0.38 -8.33 25.44
N VAL A 302 1.51 -7.64 25.43
CA VAL A 302 1.81 -6.61 24.41
C VAL A 302 2.70 -7.16 23.32
N ASP A 303 2.27 -6.93 22.09
CA ASP A 303 3.04 -7.16 20.88
C ASP A 303 3.20 -5.84 20.13
N ILE A 304 4.43 -5.45 19.83
CA ILE A 304 4.73 -4.26 19.04
C ILE A 304 4.98 -4.73 17.61
N ALA A 305 3.97 -4.58 16.76
CA ALA A 305 4.20 -4.69 15.32
C ALA A 305 5.06 -3.48 14.93
N GLY A 306 6.26 -3.72 14.36
CA GLY A 306 7.14 -2.66 13.85
C GLY A 306 6.46 -1.71 12.85
N ASP A 307 7.17 -0.65 12.43
CA ASP A 307 6.75 0.49 11.58
C ASP A 307 5.33 0.43 10.97
N TRP A 308 4.54 1.51 11.13
CA TRP A 308 3.21 1.65 10.52
C TRP A 308 3.22 1.38 9.01
N GLU A 309 2.95 0.15 8.63
CA GLU A 309 2.14 -0.13 7.47
C GLU A 309 0.69 -0.24 7.98
N GLU A 310 -0.32 0.18 7.19
CA GLU A 310 -1.53 -0.63 7.21
C GLU A 310 -1.02 -2.07 7.08
N ALA A 311 -1.37 -2.98 7.99
CA ALA A 311 -0.76 -4.29 7.84
C ALA A 311 -1.46 -4.86 6.60
N ALA A 312 -0.86 -4.66 5.42
CA ALA A 312 -0.66 -5.76 4.51
C ALA A 312 -0.29 -6.90 5.45
N ASP A 313 -1.08 -7.97 5.41
CA ASP A 313 -0.71 -9.17 6.14
C ASP A 313 0.81 -9.32 5.92
N PRO A 314 1.66 -9.34 6.97
CA PRO A 314 3.10 -9.45 6.78
C PRO A 314 3.46 -10.79 6.11
N ASN A 315 2.48 -11.69 5.98
CA ASN A 315 2.51 -12.89 5.18
C ASN A 315 1.80 -12.75 3.83
N ALA A 316 1.20 -11.63 3.44
CA ALA A 316 0.67 -11.40 2.09
C ALA A 316 1.83 -11.42 1.09
N PRO A 317 1.59 -11.94 -0.13
CA PRO A 317 2.63 -12.01 -1.14
C PRO A 317 2.95 -10.63 -1.71
N GLN A 318 4.22 -10.41 -2.02
CA GLN A 318 4.69 -9.22 -2.70
C GLN A 318 5.24 -9.56 -4.10
N VAL A 319 5.16 -8.61 -5.03
CA VAL A 319 5.78 -8.76 -6.35
C VAL A 319 7.29 -8.91 -6.19
N GLY A 320 7.84 -10.02 -6.69
CA GLY A 320 9.24 -10.39 -6.52
C GLY A 320 9.49 -11.47 -5.47
N ASP A 321 8.49 -11.85 -4.67
CA ASP A 321 8.63 -12.93 -3.69
C ASP A 321 8.92 -14.28 -4.36
N TYR A 322 9.74 -15.08 -3.69
CA TYR A 322 9.99 -16.47 -4.08
C TYR A 322 8.81 -17.32 -3.64
N TYR A 323 8.20 -18.03 -4.59
CA TYR A 323 7.12 -18.97 -4.32
C TYR A 323 7.67 -20.40 -4.23
N TYR A 324 7.29 -21.14 -3.19
CA TYR A 324 7.84 -22.46 -2.87
C TYR A 324 6.90 -23.61 -3.21
N SER A 325 7.47 -24.81 -3.36
CA SER A 325 6.74 -26.05 -3.66
C SER A 325 5.71 -26.45 -2.60
N ASP A 326 5.81 -25.88 -1.39
CA ASP A 326 4.87 -26.10 -0.28
C ASP A 326 3.70 -25.10 -0.26
N GLY A 327 3.66 -24.17 -1.22
CA GLY A 327 2.61 -23.16 -1.36
C GLY A 327 2.85 -21.87 -0.58
N THR A 328 3.95 -21.80 0.19
CA THR A 328 4.36 -20.57 0.89
C THR A 328 5.19 -19.67 -0.01
N TRP A 329 5.43 -18.44 0.43
CA TRP A 329 6.27 -17.47 -0.25
C TRP A 329 7.11 -16.66 0.73
N SER A 330 8.16 -16.00 0.25
CA SER A 330 8.93 -15.02 1.02
C SER A 330 9.78 -14.10 0.15
N ALA A 331 10.04 -12.88 0.62
CA ALA A 331 10.89 -11.90 -0.05
C ALA A 331 12.38 -12.33 -0.16
N SER A 332 12.86 -13.09 0.82
CA SER A 332 14.23 -13.63 0.83
C SER A 332 14.23 -15.11 0.54
N LEU A 333 15.28 -15.61 -0.13
CA LEU A 333 15.47 -17.03 -0.40
C LEU A 333 15.61 -17.82 0.90
N ASP A 334 14.68 -18.76 1.13
CA ASP A 334 14.80 -19.79 2.14
C ASP A 334 15.52 -21.00 1.56
N GLY A 335 16.80 -21.16 1.89
CA GLY A 335 17.62 -22.28 1.44
C GLY A 335 17.17 -23.66 1.93
N THR A 336 16.16 -23.74 2.81
CA THR A 336 15.56 -25.00 3.26
C THR A 336 14.35 -25.41 2.42
N LYS A 337 13.82 -24.51 1.58
CA LYS A 337 12.64 -24.74 0.75
C LYS A 337 13.01 -24.81 -0.73
N THR A 338 12.16 -25.47 -1.51
CA THR A 338 12.33 -25.56 -2.97
C THR A 338 11.55 -24.44 -3.64
N VAL A 339 12.26 -23.47 -4.22
CA VAL A 339 11.65 -22.38 -5.00
C VAL A 339 11.15 -22.94 -6.33
N VAL A 340 9.92 -22.62 -6.70
CA VAL A 340 9.28 -23.08 -7.95
C VAL A 340 8.80 -21.95 -8.85
N GLY A 341 8.73 -20.72 -8.33
CA GLY A 341 8.38 -19.55 -9.11
C GLY A 341 8.66 -18.24 -8.38
N VAL A 342 8.29 -17.14 -9.05
CA VAL A 342 8.36 -15.77 -8.51
C VAL A 342 6.99 -15.12 -8.65
N VAL A 343 6.49 -14.48 -7.60
CA VAL A 343 5.23 -13.71 -7.63
C VAL A 343 5.42 -12.50 -8.54
N PHE A 344 4.52 -12.28 -9.51
CA PHE A 344 4.60 -11.13 -10.42
C PHE A 344 3.37 -10.22 -10.40
N ALA A 345 2.28 -10.65 -9.78
CA ALA A 345 1.12 -9.82 -9.49
C ALA A 345 0.44 -10.35 -8.23
N THR A 346 -0.20 -9.47 -7.47
CA THR A 346 -0.86 -9.77 -6.21
C THR A 346 -2.34 -9.40 -6.30
N ALA A 347 -3.17 -10.02 -5.46
CA ALA A 347 -4.62 -9.77 -5.45
C ALA A 347 -4.97 -8.31 -5.08
N ASP A 348 -4.12 -7.66 -4.29
CA ASP A 348 -4.27 -6.22 -3.97
C ASP A 348 -3.61 -5.30 -5.01
N GLY A 349 -3.04 -5.86 -6.08
CA GLY A 349 -2.37 -5.15 -7.15
C GLY A 349 -2.90 -5.52 -8.54
N ASP A 350 -1.99 -5.86 -9.46
CA ASP A 350 -2.32 -6.11 -10.86
C ASP A 350 -3.17 -7.37 -11.11
N ALA A 351 -3.41 -8.21 -10.09
CA ALA A 351 -4.33 -9.35 -10.15
C ALA A 351 -5.70 -9.07 -9.51
N SER A 352 -5.99 -7.83 -9.07
CA SER A 352 -7.23 -7.44 -8.38
C SER A 352 -8.52 -7.66 -9.17
N SER A 353 -8.45 -7.73 -10.49
CA SER A 353 -9.60 -8.06 -11.35
C SER A 353 -9.86 -9.57 -11.49
N ASP A 354 -8.96 -10.42 -10.97
CA ASP A 354 -9.14 -11.87 -10.99
C ASP A 354 -10.12 -12.31 -9.89
N ALA A 355 -10.75 -13.46 -10.09
CA ALA A 355 -11.75 -13.97 -9.17
C ALA A 355 -11.70 -15.50 -9.13
N VAL A 356 -11.97 -16.07 -7.95
CA VAL A 356 -12.03 -17.52 -7.73
C VAL A 356 -12.97 -18.22 -8.73
N ALA A 357 -14.03 -17.55 -9.19
CA ALA A 357 -14.96 -18.05 -10.20
C ALA A 357 -14.31 -18.41 -11.54
N ASN A 358 -13.13 -17.85 -11.85
CA ASN A 358 -12.36 -18.17 -13.06
C ASN A 358 -11.67 -19.54 -12.97
N TYR A 359 -11.67 -20.17 -11.80
CA TYR A 359 -11.01 -21.44 -11.50
C TYR A 359 -12.01 -22.44 -10.89
N PRO A 360 -13.07 -22.85 -11.62
CA PRO A 360 -14.20 -23.60 -11.04
C PRO A 360 -13.84 -25.00 -10.51
N GLU A 361 -12.69 -25.54 -10.88
CA GLU A 361 -12.18 -26.85 -10.42
C GLU A 361 -11.10 -26.73 -9.33
N VAL A 362 -10.80 -25.50 -8.90
CA VAL A 362 -9.75 -25.20 -7.92
C VAL A 362 -10.38 -24.80 -6.59
N THR A 363 -9.83 -25.34 -5.51
CA THR A 363 -10.10 -24.82 -4.16
C THR A 363 -8.83 -24.13 -3.67
N PHE A 364 -8.85 -22.81 -3.68
CA PHE A 364 -7.76 -22.01 -3.14
C PHE A 364 -7.71 -22.14 -1.61
N ALA A 365 -6.56 -21.83 -1.02
CA ALA A 365 -6.50 -21.60 0.42
C ALA A 365 -7.48 -20.47 0.75
N ASP A 366 -8.08 -20.49 1.94
CA ASP A 366 -9.02 -19.48 2.48
C ASP A 366 -10.13 -18.94 1.53
N ASN A 367 -10.39 -19.63 0.42
CA ASN A 367 -11.29 -19.24 -0.65
C ASN A 367 -11.01 -17.85 -1.24
N THR A 368 -9.74 -17.44 -1.29
CA THR A 368 -9.29 -16.20 -1.95
C THR A 368 -8.20 -16.48 -2.99
N ILE A 369 -7.94 -15.50 -3.85
CA ILE A 369 -6.73 -15.46 -4.67
C ILE A 369 -5.74 -14.56 -3.95
N HIS A 370 -4.49 -15.00 -3.85
CA HIS A 370 -3.37 -14.25 -3.27
C HIS A 370 -2.52 -13.60 -4.37
N GLY A 371 -2.41 -14.23 -5.53
CA GLY A 371 -1.76 -13.62 -6.69
C GLY A 371 -1.38 -14.58 -7.81
N TRP A 372 -0.45 -14.13 -8.64
CA TRP A 372 0.05 -14.82 -9.82
C TRP A 372 1.56 -15.05 -9.74
N VAL A 373 1.98 -16.27 -10.08
CA VAL A 373 3.38 -16.70 -9.99
C VAL A 373 3.89 -17.16 -11.34
N VAL A 374 5.03 -16.64 -11.78
CA VAL A 374 5.71 -17.08 -13.00
C VAL A 374 6.67 -18.22 -12.68
N ALA A 375 6.69 -19.25 -13.51
CA ALA A 375 7.59 -20.38 -13.33
C ALA A 375 9.06 -19.98 -13.50
N LEU A 376 9.98 -20.69 -12.83
CA LEU A 376 11.42 -20.38 -12.91
C LEU A 376 12.06 -20.63 -14.28
N LYS A 377 11.56 -21.60 -15.05
CA LYS A 377 12.15 -22.00 -16.33
C LYS A 377 11.15 -21.91 -17.46
N GLU A 378 11.67 -21.66 -18.65
CA GLU A 378 10.85 -21.78 -19.85
C GLU A 378 10.81 -23.23 -20.36
N MET A 379 9.74 -23.58 -21.07
CA MET A 379 9.62 -24.88 -21.71
C MET A 379 10.66 -25.03 -22.83
N SER A 380 11.52 -26.05 -22.69
CA SER A 380 12.62 -26.35 -23.62
C SER A 380 12.53 -27.81 -24.09
N PRO A 381 12.67 -28.10 -25.40
CA PRO A 381 12.75 -27.14 -26.50
C PRO A 381 11.47 -26.30 -26.62
N THR A 382 11.48 -25.16 -27.32
CA THR A 382 10.28 -24.31 -27.46
C THR A 382 9.12 -25.08 -28.11
N PRO A 383 7.97 -25.30 -27.45
CA PRO A 383 6.88 -26.09 -28.02
C PRO A 383 6.13 -25.33 -29.11
N PRO A 384 5.69 -25.99 -30.20
CA PRO A 384 4.59 -25.48 -30.99
C PRO A 384 3.30 -25.53 -30.15
N PHE A 385 2.31 -24.72 -30.46
CA PHE A 385 1.01 -24.78 -29.80
C PHE A 385 0.25 -26.05 -30.20
N ILE A 386 0.30 -26.42 -31.49
CA ILE A 386 -0.22 -27.67 -32.06
C ILE A 386 0.81 -28.38 -32.92
N THR A 387 0.66 -29.68 -33.17
CA THR A 387 1.56 -30.43 -34.06
C THR A 387 1.56 -29.90 -35.50
N SER A 388 2.66 -30.16 -36.22
CA SER A 388 2.82 -29.73 -37.61
C SER A 388 1.78 -30.36 -38.53
N GLY A 389 1.28 -29.59 -39.50
CA GLY A 389 0.26 -30.05 -40.46
C GLY A 389 -1.19 -29.81 -40.01
N GLY A 390 -1.40 -29.32 -38.78
CA GLY A 390 -2.70 -28.88 -38.28
C GLY A 390 -3.02 -27.41 -38.55
N THR A 391 -4.29 -27.04 -38.34
CA THR A 391 -4.78 -25.66 -38.31
C THR A 391 -5.59 -25.49 -37.03
N LEU A 392 -5.33 -24.41 -36.30
CA LEU A 392 -6.15 -24.02 -35.15
C LEU A 392 -7.50 -23.49 -35.67
N ASN A 393 -8.56 -23.75 -34.92
CA ASN A 393 -9.86 -23.11 -35.11
C ASN A 393 -10.22 -22.35 -33.83
N GLY A 394 -11.04 -21.30 -33.94
CA GLY A 394 -11.54 -20.62 -32.77
C GLY A 394 -12.40 -21.57 -31.94
N THR A 395 -12.39 -21.43 -30.62
CA THR A 395 -13.21 -22.27 -29.75
C THR A 395 -13.91 -21.45 -28.68
N GLU A 396 -15.11 -21.88 -28.31
CA GLU A 396 -15.91 -21.23 -27.27
C GLU A 396 -15.23 -21.39 -25.91
N GLY A 397 -15.30 -20.35 -25.08
CA GLY A 397 -14.64 -20.33 -23.77
C GLY A 397 -13.17 -19.92 -23.79
N VAL A 398 -12.57 -19.66 -24.95
CA VAL A 398 -11.23 -19.05 -25.05
C VAL A 398 -11.32 -17.55 -25.26
N GLY A 399 -10.72 -16.78 -24.35
CA GLY A 399 -10.65 -15.32 -24.41
C GLY A 399 -9.88 -14.81 -25.63
N SER A 400 -10.31 -13.66 -26.17
CA SER A 400 -9.76 -13.10 -27.41
C SER A 400 -9.34 -11.63 -27.34
N THR A 401 -9.76 -10.94 -26.28
CA THR A 401 -9.42 -9.54 -26.00
C THR A 401 -8.01 -9.45 -25.42
N GLU A 402 -7.43 -8.26 -25.41
CA GLU A 402 -6.05 -8.03 -24.97
C GLU A 402 -5.92 -7.92 -23.44
N ASP A 403 -7.04 -7.67 -22.77
CA ASP A 403 -7.23 -7.68 -21.32
C ASP A 403 -7.66 -9.05 -20.77
N ASP A 404 -7.66 -10.10 -21.60
CA ASP A 404 -8.02 -11.44 -21.18
C ASP A 404 -7.03 -11.97 -20.11
N ILE A 405 -7.55 -12.25 -18.92
CA ILE A 405 -6.82 -12.84 -17.79
C ILE A 405 -7.22 -14.30 -17.49
N MET A 406 -8.01 -14.93 -18.38
CA MET A 406 -8.63 -16.25 -18.15
C MET A 406 -7.69 -17.42 -18.47
N GLY A 407 -6.38 -17.33 -18.15
CA GLY A 407 -5.38 -18.27 -18.66
C GLY A 407 -5.65 -19.73 -18.32
N TYR A 408 -6.11 -19.97 -17.09
CA TYR A 408 -6.53 -21.30 -16.62
C TYR A 408 -7.71 -21.84 -17.43
N ALA A 409 -8.82 -21.09 -17.48
CA ALA A 409 -10.03 -21.47 -18.21
C ALA A 409 -9.76 -21.66 -19.71
N ASN A 410 -8.93 -20.80 -20.32
CA ASN A 410 -8.51 -20.93 -21.71
C ASN A 410 -7.82 -22.28 -21.96
N CYS A 411 -6.90 -22.70 -21.09
CA CYS A 411 -6.20 -23.98 -21.21
C CYS A 411 -7.14 -25.18 -21.10
N GLN A 412 -8.23 -25.06 -20.34
CA GLN A 412 -9.29 -26.08 -20.26
C GLN A 412 -10.23 -26.07 -21.47
N ALA A 413 -10.46 -24.89 -22.07
CA ALA A 413 -11.37 -24.73 -23.19
C ALA A 413 -10.76 -25.20 -24.52
N TRP A 414 -9.46 -24.95 -24.77
CA TRP A 414 -8.79 -25.33 -26.02
C TRP A 414 -9.01 -26.80 -26.45
N PRO A 415 -8.85 -27.81 -25.56
CA PRO A 415 -9.09 -29.21 -25.88
C PRO A 415 -10.51 -29.56 -26.34
N ASN A 416 -11.50 -28.70 -26.09
CA ASN A 416 -12.88 -28.91 -26.57
C ASN A 416 -13.02 -28.70 -28.08
N ASN A 417 -12.04 -28.06 -28.72
CA ASN A 417 -12.00 -27.91 -30.16
C ASN A 417 -11.65 -29.24 -30.86
N VAL A 418 -12.39 -29.55 -31.93
CA VAL A 418 -12.12 -30.74 -32.75
C VAL A 418 -10.93 -30.47 -33.68
N LEU A 419 -9.78 -31.03 -33.31
CA LEU A 419 -8.60 -31.03 -34.16
C LEU A 419 -8.68 -32.10 -35.26
N ALA A 420 -7.93 -31.91 -36.35
CA ALA A 420 -7.78 -32.93 -37.38
C ALA A 420 -7.10 -34.19 -36.82
N GLU A 421 -7.33 -35.35 -37.43
CA GLU A 421 -6.75 -36.62 -37.00
C GLU A 421 -5.21 -36.53 -36.93
N GLY A 422 -4.65 -36.91 -35.78
CA GLY A 422 -3.19 -36.83 -35.51
C GLY A 422 -2.68 -35.44 -35.13
N VAL A 423 -3.57 -34.44 -34.95
CA VAL A 423 -3.20 -33.12 -34.45
C VAL A 423 -3.46 -33.02 -32.95
N GLU A 424 -2.46 -32.55 -32.21
CA GLU A 424 -2.50 -32.47 -30.74
C GLU A 424 -2.05 -31.09 -30.25
N TYR A 425 -2.55 -30.67 -29.08
CA TYR A 425 -2.14 -29.44 -28.39
C TYR A 425 -0.83 -29.62 -27.63
N VAL A 426 0.30 -29.56 -28.33
CA VAL A 426 1.63 -29.84 -27.77
C VAL A 426 1.97 -28.93 -26.59
N ALA A 427 1.71 -27.62 -26.67
CA ALA A 427 2.02 -26.70 -25.56
C ALA A 427 1.18 -27.00 -24.31
N LEU A 428 -0.11 -27.35 -24.48
CA LEU A 428 -1.00 -27.72 -23.36
C LEU A 428 -0.62 -29.07 -22.77
N SER A 429 -0.26 -30.05 -23.59
CA SER A 429 0.23 -31.35 -23.10
C SER A 429 1.55 -31.23 -22.33
N ARG A 430 2.36 -30.20 -22.62
CA ARG A 430 3.61 -29.97 -21.90
C ARG A 430 3.45 -29.13 -20.64
N VAL A 431 2.50 -28.21 -20.60
CA VAL A 431 2.22 -27.48 -19.35
C VAL A 431 1.67 -28.43 -18.29
N SER A 432 0.88 -29.43 -18.67
CA SER A 432 0.34 -30.44 -17.74
C SER A 432 1.41 -31.36 -17.14
N THR A 433 2.57 -31.52 -17.79
CA THR A 433 3.71 -32.28 -17.24
C THR A 433 4.79 -31.38 -16.62
N TYR A 434 4.63 -30.06 -16.67
CA TYR A 434 5.66 -29.09 -16.30
C TYR A 434 6.18 -29.29 -14.86
N ALA A 435 5.28 -29.52 -13.89
CA ALA A 435 5.67 -29.76 -12.50
C ALA A 435 6.67 -30.92 -12.35
N THR A 436 6.47 -32.00 -13.10
CA THR A 436 7.34 -33.18 -13.07
C THR A 436 8.63 -32.93 -13.84
N ASP A 437 8.54 -32.39 -15.06
CA ASP A 437 9.68 -32.21 -15.96
C ASP A 437 10.70 -31.20 -15.43
N TYR A 438 10.23 -30.23 -14.64
CA TYR A 438 11.04 -29.14 -14.10
C TYR A 438 11.26 -29.22 -12.59
N SER A 439 10.85 -30.31 -11.94
CA SER A 439 10.88 -30.44 -10.46
C SER A 439 10.17 -29.26 -9.75
N ALA A 440 9.13 -28.72 -10.37
CA ALA A 440 8.32 -27.60 -9.91
C ALA A 440 6.98 -28.10 -9.35
N THR A 441 7.05 -29.07 -8.43
CA THR A 441 5.86 -29.67 -7.78
C THR A 441 5.15 -28.64 -6.92
N LEU A 442 3.81 -28.69 -6.92
CA LEU A 442 2.94 -27.79 -6.18
C LEU A 442 2.14 -28.58 -5.13
N PRO A 443 1.59 -27.90 -4.10
CA PRO A 443 0.66 -28.52 -3.18
C PRO A 443 -0.57 -29.09 -3.90
N THR A 444 -1.20 -30.11 -3.31
CA THR A 444 -2.38 -30.76 -3.88
C THR A 444 -3.65 -29.90 -3.85
N SER A 445 -3.63 -28.78 -3.14
CA SER A 445 -4.72 -27.80 -2.97
C SER A 445 -4.14 -26.42 -2.73
N GLY A 446 -4.92 -25.36 -2.95
CA GLY A 446 -4.44 -23.98 -2.72
C GLY A 446 -3.71 -23.37 -3.92
N THR A 447 -3.66 -24.03 -5.07
CA THR A 447 -3.14 -23.46 -6.31
C THR A 447 -3.93 -23.96 -7.51
N SER A 448 -3.90 -23.22 -8.61
CA SER A 448 -4.49 -23.64 -9.89
C SER A 448 -3.71 -24.74 -10.60
N GLY A 449 -2.49 -25.07 -10.14
CA GLY A 449 -1.50 -25.75 -10.97
C GLY A 449 -0.95 -24.85 -12.08
N TRP A 450 0.01 -25.37 -12.84
CA TRP A 450 0.65 -24.64 -13.94
C TRP A 450 -0.25 -24.58 -15.18
N TYR A 451 -0.41 -23.39 -15.75
CA TYR A 451 -1.12 -23.16 -17.01
C TYR A 451 -0.39 -22.13 -17.89
N ILE A 452 -0.78 -22.02 -19.15
CA ILE A 452 -0.23 -21.01 -20.07
C ILE A 452 -0.98 -19.69 -19.83
N PRO A 453 -0.30 -18.58 -19.48
CA PRO A 453 -0.93 -17.31 -19.16
C PRO A 453 -1.83 -16.81 -20.29
N ALA A 454 -2.95 -16.17 -19.95
CA ALA A 454 -3.69 -15.39 -20.94
C ALA A 454 -2.90 -14.12 -21.32
N VAL A 455 -3.31 -13.43 -22.39
CA VAL A 455 -2.56 -12.27 -22.91
C VAL A 455 -2.47 -11.14 -21.89
N GLY A 456 -3.54 -10.84 -21.14
CA GLY A 456 -3.53 -9.84 -20.08
C GLY A 456 -2.55 -10.19 -18.96
N GLN A 457 -2.58 -11.43 -18.47
CA GLN A 457 -1.64 -11.93 -17.46
C GLN A 457 -0.18 -11.84 -17.92
N LEU A 458 0.11 -12.22 -19.18
CA LEU A 458 1.47 -12.17 -19.72
C LEU A 458 1.92 -10.73 -19.99
N MET A 459 1.00 -9.83 -20.34
CA MET A 459 1.25 -8.40 -20.47
C MET A 459 1.54 -7.75 -19.11
N THR A 460 0.84 -8.15 -18.04
CA THR A 460 1.17 -7.75 -16.66
C THR A 460 2.60 -8.18 -16.31
N LEU A 461 2.94 -9.46 -16.52
CA LEU A 461 4.29 -9.95 -16.31
C LEU A 461 5.32 -9.16 -17.12
N ARG A 462 5.03 -8.83 -18.37
CA ARG A 462 5.90 -7.98 -19.20
C ARG A 462 6.15 -6.64 -18.56
N THR A 463 5.09 -5.93 -18.17
CA THR A 463 5.17 -4.59 -17.57
C THR A 463 6.07 -4.59 -16.33
N VAL A 464 5.82 -5.51 -15.39
CA VAL A 464 6.61 -5.57 -14.15
C VAL A 464 8.03 -6.09 -14.38
N TYR A 465 8.27 -6.91 -15.40
CA TYR A 465 9.59 -7.47 -15.69
C TYR A 465 10.54 -6.48 -16.36
N ILE A 466 10.04 -5.65 -17.29
CA ILE A 466 10.87 -4.68 -18.04
C ILE A 466 11.00 -3.32 -17.34
N ALA A 467 10.29 -3.12 -16.24
CA ALA A 467 10.36 -1.90 -15.45
C ALA A 467 11.78 -1.65 -14.91
N GLU A 468 12.13 -0.37 -14.77
CA GLU A 468 13.35 0.00 -14.05
C GLU A 468 13.31 -0.56 -12.63
N ASN A 469 14.41 -1.21 -12.20
CA ASN A 469 14.50 -1.88 -10.89
C ASN A 469 13.45 -2.97 -10.65
N SER A 470 13.09 -3.73 -11.69
CA SER A 470 12.14 -4.85 -11.57
C SER A 470 12.52 -5.86 -10.46
N ALA A 471 11.62 -6.03 -9.49
CA ALA A 471 11.75 -7.01 -8.42
C ALA A 471 11.70 -8.44 -8.96
N VAL A 472 10.80 -8.71 -9.92
CA VAL A 472 10.67 -10.01 -10.59
C VAL A 472 11.94 -10.37 -11.36
N GLN A 473 12.50 -9.42 -12.11
CA GLN A 473 13.77 -9.63 -12.81
C GLN A 473 14.91 -9.89 -11.82
N SER A 474 14.98 -9.12 -10.75
CA SER A 474 16.02 -9.26 -9.71
C SER A 474 15.96 -10.62 -9.01
N ALA A 475 14.76 -11.08 -8.65
CA ALA A 475 14.54 -12.38 -8.03
C ALA A 475 14.92 -13.54 -8.97
N LEU A 476 14.51 -13.49 -10.24
CA LEU A 476 14.93 -14.47 -11.24
C LEU A 476 16.45 -14.43 -11.46
N GLN A 477 17.05 -13.24 -11.52
CA GLN A 477 18.51 -13.08 -11.67
C GLN A 477 19.30 -13.66 -10.49
N ALA A 478 18.76 -13.59 -9.27
CA ALA A 478 19.38 -14.21 -8.10
C ALA A 478 19.47 -15.74 -8.24
N LEU A 479 18.46 -16.37 -8.84
CA LEU A 479 18.36 -17.82 -9.07
C LEU A 479 19.10 -18.31 -10.32
N VAL A 480 19.38 -17.43 -11.28
CA VAL A 480 20.21 -17.75 -12.46
C VAL A 480 21.63 -18.15 -12.03
N ASN A 481 22.16 -17.52 -10.98
CA ASN A 481 23.49 -17.81 -10.45
C ASN A 481 23.63 -19.25 -9.90
N THR A 482 22.50 -19.94 -9.68
CA THR A 482 22.43 -21.34 -9.27
C THR A 482 21.86 -22.25 -10.37
N GLU A 483 21.80 -21.80 -11.62
CA GLU A 483 21.23 -22.50 -12.80
C GLU A 483 19.78 -23.00 -12.59
N SER A 484 19.07 -22.37 -11.64
CA SER A 484 17.75 -22.79 -11.18
C SER A 484 16.61 -22.04 -11.88
N ALA A 485 16.93 -20.93 -12.56
CA ALA A 485 15.96 -20.11 -13.30
C ALA A 485 16.52 -19.62 -14.64
N ASP A 486 15.61 -19.33 -15.57
CA ASP A 486 15.88 -18.64 -16.83
C ASP A 486 15.44 -17.17 -16.72
N LEU A 487 16.18 -16.25 -17.33
CA LEU A 487 15.71 -14.87 -17.54
C LEU A 487 14.74 -14.83 -18.72
N ILE A 488 13.81 -13.87 -18.69
CA ILE A 488 12.92 -13.61 -19.82
C ILE A 488 13.69 -12.81 -20.87
N VAL A 489 13.61 -13.25 -22.13
CA VAL A 489 14.35 -12.63 -23.22
C VAL A 489 13.69 -11.33 -23.65
N THR A 490 14.40 -10.22 -23.47
CA THR A 490 13.98 -8.86 -23.87
C THR A 490 14.55 -8.44 -25.23
N GLU A 491 15.34 -9.29 -25.88
CA GLU A 491 15.87 -9.02 -27.21
C GLU A 491 14.76 -9.11 -28.28
N SER A 492 14.78 -8.18 -29.24
CA SER A 492 13.91 -8.24 -30.41
C SER A 492 14.16 -9.50 -31.24
N GLY A 493 13.08 -10.10 -31.77
CA GLY A 493 13.18 -11.21 -32.71
C GLY A 493 11.93 -12.09 -32.76
N ASN A 494 11.60 -12.62 -33.94
CA ASN A 494 10.38 -13.41 -34.13
C ASN A 494 10.32 -14.69 -33.29
N SER A 495 11.47 -15.22 -32.85
CA SER A 495 11.57 -16.38 -31.95
C SER A 495 11.42 -16.03 -30.47
N ASN A 496 11.49 -14.75 -30.10
CA ASN A 496 11.43 -14.27 -28.70
C ASN A 496 10.01 -13.89 -28.26
N TYR A 497 9.01 -14.32 -29.02
CA TYR A 497 7.61 -14.25 -28.62
C TYR A 497 7.24 -15.45 -27.76
N TYR A 498 6.45 -15.18 -26.72
CA TYR A 498 5.91 -16.15 -25.79
C TYR A 498 4.47 -16.49 -26.13
N TRP A 499 4.11 -17.77 -26.08
CA TRP A 499 2.73 -18.23 -26.17
C TRP A 499 1.90 -17.65 -25.02
N THR A 500 0.71 -17.15 -25.36
CA THR A 500 -0.41 -17.01 -24.43
C THR A 500 -1.40 -18.15 -24.67
N SER A 501 -2.39 -18.28 -23.79
CA SER A 501 -3.55 -19.15 -24.02
C SER A 501 -4.71 -18.42 -24.70
N SER A 502 -4.62 -17.11 -24.93
CA SER A 502 -5.69 -16.33 -25.60
C SER A 502 -5.64 -16.48 -27.11
N GLN A 503 -6.80 -16.62 -27.75
CA GLN A 503 -6.90 -16.60 -29.21
C GLN A 503 -6.82 -15.16 -29.73
N ARG A 504 -6.29 -14.95 -30.95
CA ARG A 504 -6.43 -13.65 -31.64
C ARG A 504 -7.62 -13.66 -32.59
N ASN A 505 -7.78 -14.79 -33.28
CA ASN A 505 -8.83 -15.06 -34.25
C ASN A 505 -8.89 -16.58 -34.44
N ASP A 506 -9.80 -17.05 -35.29
CA ASP A 506 -10.07 -18.47 -35.49
C ASP A 506 -8.81 -19.30 -35.75
N ASN A 507 -7.80 -18.75 -36.45
CA ASN A 507 -6.66 -19.55 -36.89
C ASN A 507 -5.35 -19.20 -36.19
N SER A 508 -5.37 -18.41 -35.10
CA SER A 508 -4.14 -18.03 -34.42
C SER A 508 -4.29 -17.72 -32.92
N VAL A 509 -3.22 -18.04 -32.19
CA VAL A 509 -3.05 -17.74 -30.76
C VAL A 509 -2.23 -16.47 -30.62
N ARG A 510 -2.56 -15.64 -29.62
CA ARG A 510 -1.81 -14.43 -29.31
C ARG A 510 -0.41 -14.76 -28.78
N LEU A 511 0.47 -13.80 -29.01
CA LEU A 511 1.87 -13.86 -28.61
C LEU A 511 2.23 -12.53 -27.97
N VAL A 512 3.10 -12.58 -26.95
CA VAL A 512 3.68 -11.39 -26.32
C VAL A 512 5.20 -11.44 -26.43
N THR A 513 5.85 -10.33 -26.76
CA THR A 513 7.30 -10.18 -26.61
C THR A 513 7.65 -9.24 -25.47
N PHE A 514 8.79 -9.49 -24.83
CA PHE A 514 9.33 -8.68 -23.75
C PHE A 514 10.37 -7.67 -24.24
N SER A 515 10.52 -7.50 -25.56
CA SER A 515 11.28 -6.36 -26.08
C SER A 515 10.60 -5.04 -25.77
N ASP A 516 11.37 -3.96 -25.75
CA ASP A 516 10.96 -2.58 -25.48
C ASP A 516 10.13 -1.94 -26.61
N GLN A 517 9.62 -2.74 -27.55
CA GLN A 517 8.86 -2.25 -28.68
C GLN A 517 7.46 -1.74 -28.28
N GLU A 518 6.95 -0.78 -29.06
CA GLU A 518 5.68 -0.08 -28.83
C GLU A 518 4.46 -1.02 -28.93
N ASP A 519 4.45 -1.95 -29.89
CA ASP A 519 3.42 -2.99 -30.02
C ASP A 519 4.01 -4.36 -29.66
N PRO A 520 3.85 -4.85 -28.42
CA PRO A 520 4.43 -6.11 -27.98
C PRO A 520 3.63 -7.34 -28.41
N LEU A 521 2.51 -7.17 -29.11
CA LEU A 521 1.60 -8.25 -29.45
C LEU A 521 1.84 -8.81 -30.85
N ALA A 522 1.71 -10.12 -30.98
CA ALA A 522 1.67 -10.79 -32.27
C ALA A 522 0.65 -11.95 -32.24
N SER A 523 0.60 -12.73 -33.31
CA SER A 523 -0.07 -14.03 -33.29
C SER A 523 0.60 -15.02 -34.22
N HIS A 524 0.28 -16.30 -34.02
CA HIS A 524 0.79 -17.37 -34.86
C HIS A 524 -0.17 -18.55 -34.94
N GLY A 525 -0.17 -19.25 -36.07
CA GLY A 525 -1.04 -20.41 -36.32
C GLY A 525 -0.66 -21.69 -35.58
N GLY A 526 0.12 -21.59 -34.50
CA GLY A 526 0.43 -22.70 -33.60
C GLY A 526 1.47 -23.74 -34.03
N THR A 527 1.74 -23.94 -35.32
CA THR A 527 2.55 -25.09 -35.79
C THR A 527 4.08 -24.94 -35.64
N SER A 528 4.58 -23.77 -35.27
CA SER A 528 6.02 -23.51 -35.06
C SER A 528 6.30 -23.26 -33.59
N GLY A 529 7.47 -23.70 -33.12
CA GLY A 529 7.90 -23.49 -31.74
C GLY A 529 7.94 -22.00 -31.37
N ARG A 530 7.41 -21.67 -30.19
CA ARG A 530 7.59 -20.37 -29.52
C ARG A 530 7.93 -20.59 -28.06
N ARG A 531 8.49 -19.57 -27.43
CA ARG A 531 8.79 -19.61 -26.00
C ARG A 531 7.49 -19.80 -25.24
N CYS A 532 7.54 -20.51 -24.13
CA CYS A 532 6.37 -20.70 -23.29
C CYS A 532 6.83 -20.82 -21.86
N ARG A 533 6.32 -19.92 -21.02
CA ARG A 533 6.65 -19.86 -19.61
C ARG A 533 5.34 -19.98 -18.84
N PRO A 534 5.11 -21.11 -18.16
CA PRO A 534 3.88 -21.30 -17.40
C PRO A 534 3.77 -20.32 -16.23
N MET A 535 2.55 -20.14 -15.77
CA MET A 535 2.24 -19.46 -14.52
C MET A 535 1.26 -20.29 -13.70
N LEU A 536 1.07 -19.92 -12.44
CA LEU A 536 -0.01 -20.41 -11.59
C LEU A 536 -0.69 -19.23 -10.88
N THR A 537 -1.90 -19.50 -10.38
CA THR A 537 -2.62 -18.68 -9.41
C THR A 537 -2.68 -19.44 -8.10
N PHE A 538 -2.55 -18.74 -6.97
CA PHE A 538 -2.56 -19.33 -5.64
C PHE A 538 -3.46 -18.55 -4.69
#